data_AF-A0A8S3JBD4-F1
#
_entry.id   AF-A0A8S3JBD4-F1
#
_cell.length_a   1.000
_cell.length_b   1.000
_cell.length_c   1.000
_cell.angle_alpha   90.00
_cell.angle_beta   90.00
_cell.angle_gamma   90.00
#
_symmetry.space_group_name_H-M   'P 1'
#
loop_
_entity.id
_entity.type
_entity.pdbx_description
1 polymer ?
#
loop_
_entity_poly.entity_id
_entity_poly.type
_entity_poly.pdbx_seq_one_letter_code
_entity_poly.pdbx_strand_id
1 'polypeptide(L)'
;MLHLPITVEHLNNDGLHIRFPYVSILWNFLEQYLADLIIKKSTFTRCIPRSRTAVKKRNKKQHEKLKQKRKTYSSIKYIDTIWKLKDLKAYLKYKEIKYGHLLEIRRNKLYVYFNNIIQKQQAERILNLISFDANSFSDWCHTSTS
;
A
#
# COMPACT_ATOMS: atom_id res chain seq x y z
N MET A 1 26.72 -12.08 14.01
CA MET A 1 27.58 -12.47 12.87
C MET A 1 27.92 -13.93 13.06
N LEU A 2 27.69 -14.77 12.05
CA LEU A 2 27.88 -16.22 12.13
C LEU A 2 29.34 -16.50 11.72
N HIS A 3 30.22 -16.74 12.69
CA HIS A 3 31.60 -17.12 12.41
C HIS A 3 31.62 -18.61 12.09
N LEU A 4 31.57 -18.94 10.81
CA LEU A 4 31.78 -20.31 10.35
C LEU A 4 33.27 -20.66 10.50
N PRO A 5 33.63 -21.81 11.10
CA PRO A 5 35.02 -22.25 11.23
C PRO A 5 35.55 -22.84 9.90
N ILE A 6 35.26 -22.17 8.77
CA ILE A 6 35.71 -22.58 7.45
C ILE A 6 36.89 -21.70 7.06
N THR A 7 38.05 -22.33 6.87
CA THR A 7 39.24 -21.70 6.30
C THR A 7 39.44 -22.19 4.87
N VAL A 8 40.35 -21.56 4.12
CA VAL A 8 40.66 -21.94 2.73
C VAL A 8 41.12 -23.41 2.62
N GLU A 9 41.73 -23.95 3.66
CA GLU A 9 42.18 -25.34 3.74
C GLU A 9 41.04 -26.37 3.73
N HIS A 10 39.84 -25.94 4.14
CA HIS A 10 38.64 -26.78 4.17
C HIS A 10 37.92 -26.86 2.81
N LEU A 11 38.37 -26.10 1.82
CA LEU A 11 37.77 -26.04 0.49
C LEU A 11 38.52 -26.92 -0.52
N ASN A 12 37.80 -27.47 -1.49
CA ASN A 12 38.35 -28.12 -2.67
C ASN A 12 39.13 -27.11 -3.53
N ASN A 13 39.85 -27.62 -4.52
CA ASN A 13 40.65 -26.79 -5.43
C ASN A 13 39.83 -25.77 -6.23
N ASP A 14 38.51 -25.96 -6.33
CA ASP A 14 37.58 -25.01 -6.94
C ASP A 14 37.23 -23.82 -6.02
N GLY A 15 37.57 -23.87 -4.74
CA GLY A 15 37.24 -22.85 -3.74
C GLY A 15 35.74 -22.72 -3.44
N LEU A 16 34.91 -23.64 -3.95
CA LEU A 16 33.45 -23.57 -3.85
C LEU A 16 32.87 -24.71 -3.02
N HIS A 17 33.49 -25.89 -3.08
CA HIS A 17 33.03 -27.06 -2.33
C HIS A 17 33.88 -27.31 -1.10
N ILE A 18 33.26 -27.79 -0.02
CA ILE A 18 33.98 -28.24 1.18
C ILE A 18 34.57 -29.63 0.88
N ARG A 19 35.83 -29.86 1.26
CA ARG A 19 36.44 -31.19 1.09
C ARG A 19 35.68 -32.20 1.95
N PHE A 20 35.47 -33.40 1.41
CA PHE A 20 34.72 -34.46 2.07
C PHE A 20 35.09 -34.71 3.54
N PRO A 21 36.37 -34.71 3.95
CA PRO A 21 36.75 -34.93 5.36
C PRO A 21 36.21 -33.89 6.35
N TYR A 22 35.91 -32.67 5.90
CA TYR A 22 35.45 -31.56 6.75
C TYR A 22 33.92 -31.40 6.79
N VAL A 23 33.19 -32.21 6.01
CA VAL A 23 31.71 -32.15 5.97
C VAL A 23 31.10 -32.47 7.35
N SER A 24 31.66 -33.43 8.07
CA SER A 24 31.19 -33.80 9.43
C SER A 24 31.40 -32.67 10.44
N ILE A 25 32.49 -31.92 10.33
CA ILE A 25 32.79 -30.78 11.21
C ILE A 25 31.77 -29.66 10.98
N LEU A 26 31.47 -29.36 9.72
CA LEU A 26 30.43 -28.38 9.38
C LEU A 26 29.07 -28.82 9.91
N TRP A 27 28.73 -30.10 9.75
CA TRP A 27 27.47 -30.65 10.23
C TRP A 27 27.32 -30.51 11.75
N ASN A 28 28.34 -30.90 12.51
CA ASN A 28 28.35 -30.77 13.97
C ASN A 28 28.24 -29.31 14.42
N PHE A 29 28.90 -28.39 13.72
CA PHE A 29 28.79 -26.95 14.00
C PHE A 29 27.37 -26.44 13.75
N LEU A 30 26.73 -26.86 12.67
CA LEU A 30 25.34 -26.49 12.36
C LEU A 30 24.38 -27.04 13.41
N GLU A 31 24.56 -28.30 13.83
CA GLU A 31 23.75 -28.90 14.89
C GLU A 31 23.87 -28.13 16.21
N GLN A 32 25.10 -27.80 16.62
CA GLN A 32 25.34 -26.99 17.83
C GLN A 32 24.75 -25.59 17.71
N TYR A 33 24.94 -24.93 16.57
CA TYR A 33 24.39 -23.60 16.32
C TYR A 33 22.85 -23.59 16.39
N LEU A 34 22.19 -24.61 15.84
CA LEU A 34 20.75 -24.76 15.90
C LEU A 34 20.27 -25.06 17.33
N ALA A 35 20.95 -25.94 18.06
CA ALA A 35 20.66 -26.21 19.46
C ALA A 35 20.76 -24.95 20.32
N ASP A 36 21.83 -24.16 20.16
CA ASP A 36 22.03 -22.88 20.83
C ASP A 36 20.95 -21.86 20.49
N LEU A 37 20.49 -21.81 19.23
CA LEU A 37 19.39 -20.95 18.82
C LEU A 37 18.08 -21.34 19.48
N ILE A 38 17.81 -22.63 19.66
CA ILE A 38 16.60 -23.13 20.32
C ILE A 38 16.64 -22.76 21.81
N ILE A 39 17.78 -22.94 22.47
CA ILE A 39 18.00 -22.57 23.88
C ILE A 39 17.90 -21.05 24.06
N LYS A 40 18.45 -20.25 23.15
CA LYS A 40 18.30 -18.78 23.16
C LYS A 40 16.87 -18.34 22.84
N LYS A 41 16.09 -19.13 22.12
CA LYS A 41 14.67 -18.83 21.85
C LYS A 41 13.78 -19.06 23.09
N SER A 42 14.16 -19.93 24.02
CA SER A 42 13.38 -20.14 25.25
C SER A 42 13.53 -19.00 26.26
N THR A 43 14.51 -18.10 26.10
CA THR A 43 14.68 -16.90 26.91
C THR A 43 14.01 -15.65 26.34
N PHE A 44 13.20 -15.77 25.26
CA PHE A 44 12.35 -14.67 24.84
C PHE A 44 11.44 -14.29 25.99
N THR A 45 11.66 -13.08 26.52
CA THR A 45 10.78 -12.43 27.47
C THR A 45 9.35 -12.55 26.97
N ARG A 46 8.46 -13.06 27.83
CA ARG A 46 7.02 -13.18 27.54
C ARG A 46 6.57 -11.90 26.86
N CYS A 47 6.15 -12.01 25.61
CA CYS A 47 5.67 -10.86 24.85
C CYS A 47 4.40 -10.37 25.55
N ILE A 48 4.51 -9.35 26.41
CA ILE A 48 3.37 -8.87 27.19
C ILE A 48 2.37 -8.29 26.18
N PRO A 49 1.20 -8.93 25.99
CA PRO A 49 0.22 -8.41 25.06
C PRO A 49 -0.24 -7.05 25.56
N ARG A 50 -0.32 -6.08 24.65
CA ARG A 50 -0.88 -4.76 24.99
C ARG A 50 -2.29 -4.95 25.52
N SER A 51 -2.64 -4.19 26.56
CA SER A 51 -3.99 -4.19 27.08
C SER A 51 -5.00 -3.82 25.99
N ARG A 52 -6.23 -4.36 26.09
CA ARG A 52 -7.32 -4.05 25.15
C ARG A 52 -7.57 -2.54 25.04
N THR A 53 -7.39 -1.80 26.13
CA THR A 53 -7.55 -0.34 26.15
C THR A 53 -6.45 0.38 25.36
N ALA A 54 -5.19 -0.04 25.47
CA ALA A 54 -4.09 0.50 24.67
C ALA A 54 -4.28 0.23 23.17
N VAL A 55 -4.74 -0.97 22.80
CA VAL A 55 -5.06 -1.32 21.41
C VAL A 55 -6.20 -0.44 20.88
N LYS A 56 -7.31 -0.30 21.63
CA LYS A 56 -8.42 0.58 21.25
C LYS A 56 -7.98 2.03 21.05
N LYS A 57 -7.17 2.59 21.96
CA LYS A 57 -6.64 3.96 21.84
C LYS A 57 -5.77 4.13 20.58
N ARG A 58 -4.86 3.19 20.31
CA ARG A 58 -4.03 3.19 19.10
C ARG A 58 -4.89 3.15 17.83
N ASN A 59 -5.85 2.22 17.77
CA ASN A 59 -6.72 2.06 16.61
C ASN A 59 -7.58 3.29 16.36
N LYS A 60 -8.12 3.91 17.43
CA LYS A 60 -8.84 5.19 17.34
C LYS A 60 -7.95 6.28 16.73
N LYS A 61 -6.73 6.47 17.24
CA LYS A 61 -5.78 7.47 16.71
C LYS A 61 -5.43 7.19 15.25
N GLN A 62 -5.22 5.93 14.88
CA GLN A 62 -4.94 5.55 13.50
C GLN A 62 -6.14 5.79 12.57
N HIS A 63 -7.35 5.48 13.03
CA HIS A 63 -8.59 5.74 12.29
C HIS A 63 -8.77 7.23 12.02
N GLU A 64 -8.61 8.08 13.04
CA GLU A 64 -8.70 9.54 12.88
C GLU A 64 -7.63 10.07 11.91
N LYS A 65 -6.38 9.60 12.02
CA LYS A 65 -5.31 9.98 11.10
C LYS A 65 -5.66 9.61 9.65
N LEU A 66 -6.17 8.40 9.41
CA LEU A 66 -6.59 7.95 8.08
C LEU A 66 -7.79 8.76 7.57
N LYS A 67 -8.76 9.08 8.42
CA LYS A 67 -9.92 9.89 8.10
C LYS A 67 -9.52 11.31 7.69
N GLN A 68 -8.59 11.94 8.42
CA GLN A 68 -8.07 13.25 8.09
C GLN A 68 -7.30 13.22 6.77
N LYS A 69 -6.41 12.24 6.58
CA LYS A 69 -5.71 12.04 5.30
C LYS A 69 -6.70 11.93 4.16
N ARG A 70 -7.73 11.08 4.30
CA ARG A 70 -8.74 10.92 3.27
C ARG A 70 -9.41 12.25 2.90
N LYS A 71 -9.85 13.03 3.89
CA LYS A 71 -10.43 14.36 3.67
C LYS A 71 -9.48 15.31 2.95
N THR A 72 -8.20 15.35 3.34
CA THR A 72 -7.20 16.24 2.75
C THR A 72 -6.97 15.97 1.27
N TYR A 73 -6.97 14.69 0.86
CA TYR A 73 -6.68 14.27 -0.52
C TYR A 73 -7.92 13.89 -1.34
N SER A 74 -9.12 14.18 -0.83
CA SER A 74 -10.38 13.91 -1.54
C SER A 74 -11.07 15.20 -1.96
N SER A 75 -11.70 15.18 -3.12
CA SER A 75 -12.66 16.18 -3.56
C SER A 75 -14.02 15.53 -3.76
N ILE A 76 -15.07 16.24 -3.36
CA ILE A 76 -16.46 15.75 -3.41
C ILE A 76 -17.23 16.63 -4.37
N LYS A 77 -17.94 16.01 -5.31
CA LYS A 77 -18.81 16.71 -6.25
C LYS A 77 -20.20 16.11 -6.27
N TYR A 78 -21.20 16.98 -6.37
CA TYR A 78 -22.57 16.56 -6.61
C TYR A 78 -22.72 16.27 -8.09
N ILE A 79 -23.42 15.19 -8.40
CA ILE A 79 -23.63 14.73 -9.76
C ILE A 79 -25.09 14.37 -9.96
N ASP A 80 -25.58 14.47 -11.17
CA ASP A 80 -26.88 13.94 -11.53
C ASP A 80 -26.88 12.40 -11.47
N THR A 81 -28.05 11.83 -11.22
CA THR A 81 -28.36 10.39 -11.23
C THR A 81 -28.06 9.71 -12.56
N ILE A 82 -28.08 10.46 -13.66
CA ILE A 82 -27.80 9.94 -15.01
C ILE A 82 -26.34 9.47 -15.12
N TRP A 83 -25.42 10.11 -14.40
CA TRP A 83 -24.00 9.78 -14.45
C TRP A 83 -23.70 8.44 -13.81
N LYS A 84 -23.23 7.47 -14.59
CA LYS A 84 -22.69 6.22 -14.07
C LYS A 84 -21.20 6.34 -13.84
N LEU A 85 -20.66 5.49 -12.96
CA LEU A 85 -19.23 5.51 -12.62
C LEU A 85 -18.32 5.28 -13.84
N LYS A 86 -18.75 4.45 -14.80
CA LYS A 86 -18.01 4.20 -16.04
C LYS A 86 -17.89 5.48 -16.88
N ASP A 87 -18.99 6.20 -17.01
CA ASP A 87 -19.08 7.43 -17.80
C ASP A 87 -18.26 8.53 -17.16
N LEU A 88 -18.34 8.68 -15.84
CA LEU A 88 -17.51 9.63 -15.09
C LEU A 88 -16.00 9.35 -15.27
N LYS A 89 -15.60 8.07 -15.31
CA LYS A 89 -14.20 7.72 -15.57
C LYS A 89 -13.75 8.19 -16.96
N ALA A 90 -14.59 7.94 -17.97
CA ALA A 90 -14.31 8.34 -19.34
C ALA A 90 -14.30 9.88 -19.48
N TYR A 91 -15.27 10.55 -18.89
CA TYR A 91 -15.39 12.01 -18.92
C TYR A 91 -14.23 12.72 -18.20
N LEU A 92 -13.84 12.25 -17.02
CA LEU A 92 -12.68 12.81 -16.31
C LEU A 92 -11.38 12.60 -17.08
N LYS A 93 -11.26 11.48 -17.81
CA LYS A 93 -10.13 11.24 -18.72
C LYS A 93 -10.17 12.20 -19.91
N TYR A 94 -11.33 12.45 -20.51
CA TYR A 94 -11.52 13.43 -21.57
C TYR A 94 -11.15 14.85 -21.14
N LYS A 95 -11.44 15.22 -19.89
CA LYS A 95 -11.03 16.50 -19.28
C LYS A 95 -9.58 16.51 -18.75
N GLU A 96 -8.81 15.46 -19.04
CA GLU A 96 -7.40 15.28 -18.64
C GLU A 96 -7.15 15.35 -17.12
N ILE A 97 -8.16 15.04 -16.31
CA ILE A 97 -8.05 15.08 -14.86
C ILE A 97 -7.38 13.81 -14.37
N LYS A 98 -6.15 13.95 -13.87
CA LYS A 98 -5.41 12.85 -13.22
C LYS A 98 -5.89 12.67 -11.78
N TYR A 99 -6.41 11.48 -11.48
CA TYR A 99 -6.81 11.07 -10.14
C TYR A 99 -6.20 9.71 -9.79
N GLY A 100 -6.08 9.42 -8.49
CA GLY A 100 -5.59 8.13 -8.02
C GLY A 100 -6.70 7.08 -7.97
N HIS A 101 -7.86 7.45 -7.43
CA HIS A 101 -9.00 6.55 -7.29
C HIS A 101 -10.33 7.30 -7.29
N LEU A 102 -11.37 6.71 -7.88
CA LEU A 102 -12.76 7.15 -7.78
C LEU A 102 -13.55 6.17 -6.94
N LEU A 103 -14.13 6.63 -5.82
CA LEU A 103 -15.04 5.77 -5.07
C LEU A 103 -16.38 5.62 -5.81
N GLU A 104 -17.13 4.59 -5.43
CA GLU A 104 -18.52 4.43 -5.81
C GLU A 104 -19.34 5.69 -5.52
N ILE A 105 -20.26 5.99 -6.45
CA ILE A 105 -21.24 7.06 -6.30
C ILE A 105 -22.17 6.69 -5.14
N ARG A 106 -22.28 7.59 -4.17
CA ARG A 106 -23.22 7.41 -3.04
C ARG A 106 -23.97 8.70 -2.82
N ARG A 107 -25.31 8.62 -2.79
CA ARG A 107 -26.20 9.78 -2.58
C ARG A 107 -25.87 10.93 -3.55
N ASN A 108 -25.68 10.60 -4.83
CA ASN A 108 -25.39 11.58 -5.88
C ASN A 108 -24.10 12.38 -5.61
N LYS A 109 -23.13 11.76 -4.92
CA LYS A 109 -21.81 12.34 -4.66
C LYS A 109 -20.74 11.50 -5.32
N LEU A 110 -19.93 12.16 -6.14
CA LEU A 110 -18.67 11.66 -6.66
C LEU A 110 -17.55 12.00 -5.70
N TYR A 111 -16.80 10.98 -5.27
CA TYR A 111 -15.61 11.14 -4.45
C TYR A 111 -14.37 10.83 -5.28
N VAL A 112 -13.58 11.87 -5.53
CA VAL A 112 -12.32 11.78 -6.28
C VAL A 112 -11.16 11.84 -5.31
N TYR A 113 -10.31 10.82 -5.30
CA TYR A 113 -9.09 10.77 -4.49
C TYR A 113 -7.86 11.03 -5.33
N PHE A 114 -6.94 11.82 -4.75
CA PHE A 114 -5.69 12.20 -5.37
C PHE A 114 -4.51 11.64 -4.58
N ASN A 115 -3.42 11.32 -5.28
CA ASN A 115 -2.20 10.84 -4.65
C ASN A 115 -1.39 12.00 -4.02
N ASN A 116 -1.54 13.20 -4.59
CA ASN A 116 -0.83 14.41 -4.18
C ASN A 116 -1.81 15.59 -4.01
N ILE A 117 -1.51 16.48 -3.07
CA ILE A 117 -2.27 17.70 -2.80
C ILE A 117 -2.23 18.68 -3.99
N ILE A 118 -1.10 18.74 -4.71
CA ILE A 118 -0.95 19.62 -5.89
C ILE A 118 -1.92 19.18 -7.00
N GLN A 119 -1.99 17.86 -7.26
CA GLN A 119 -2.92 17.28 -8.22
C GLN A 119 -4.37 17.55 -7.82
N LYS A 120 -4.70 17.42 -6.52
CA LYS A 120 -6.02 17.78 -6.00
C LYS A 120 -6.36 19.23 -6.30
N GLN A 121 -5.47 20.17 -5.97
CA GLN A 121 -5.73 21.60 -6.16
C GLN A 121 -5.91 21.96 -7.64
N GLN A 122 -5.10 21.40 -8.53
CA GLN A 122 -5.25 21.59 -9.97
C GLN A 122 -6.57 21.01 -10.48
N ALA A 123 -6.88 19.76 -10.11
CA ALA A 123 -8.12 19.12 -10.48
C ALA A 123 -9.35 19.85 -9.92
N GLU A 124 -9.28 20.40 -8.71
CA GLU A 124 -10.38 21.18 -8.11
C GLU A 124 -10.71 22.43 -8.91
N ARG A 125 -9.71 23.13 -9.46
CA ARG A 125 -9.96 24.29 -10.34
C ARG A 125 -10.80 23.87 -11.54
N ILE A 126 -10.43 22.75 -12.17
CA ILE A 126 -11.15 22.23 -13.35
C ILE A 126 -12.53 21.70 -12.96
N LEU A 127 -12.62 20.89 -11.90
CA LEU A 127 -13.86 20.31 -11.39
C LEU A 127 -14.85 21.35 -10.84
N ASN A 128 -14.39 22.55 -10.49
CA ASN A 128 -15.26 23.66 -10.08
C ASN A 128 -15.89 24.38 -11.27
N LEU A 129 -15.24 24.35 -12.44
CA LEU A 129 -15.76 24.94 -13.68
C LEU A 129 -16.74 24.00 -14.39
N ILE A 130 -16.62 22.69 -14.14
CA ILE A 130 -17.46 21.67 -14.76
C ILE A 130 -18.75 21.47 -13.95
N SER A 131 -19.89 21.52 -14.63
CA SER A 131 -21.17 21.02 -14.11
C SER A 131 -21.31 19.52 -14.38
N PHE A 132 -21.92 18.79 -13.46
CA PHE A 132 -22.26 17.37 -13.58
C PHE A 132 -23.78 17.20 -13.62
N ASP A 133 -24.45 18.02 -14.43
CA ASP A 133 -25.89 17.94 -14.69
C ASP A 133 -26.21 17.05 -15.90
N ALA A 134 -27.50 16.87 -16.17
CA ALA A 134 -27.99 16.13 -17.32
C ALA A 134 -27.56 16.76 -18.67
N ASN A 135 -27.50 18.09 -18.75
CA ASN A 135 -27.16 18.81 -19.97
C ASN A 135 -25.69 18.56 -20.35
N SER A 136 -24.78 18.71 -19.38
CA SER A 136 -23.35 18.45 -19.55
C SER A 136 -23.08 17.00 -19.96
N PHE A 137 -23.92 16.05 -19.51
CA PHE A 137 -23.84 14.66 -19.94
C PHE A 137 -24.21 14.50 -21.42
N SER A 138 -25.33 15.09 -21.84
CA SER A 138 -25.79 15.04 -23.24
C SER A 138 -24.76 15.66 -24.18
N ASP A 139 -24.23 16.83 -23.84
CA ASP A 139 -23.21 17.54 -24.62
C ASP A 139 -21.93 16.71 -24.78
N TRP A 140 -21.50 16.04 -23.71
CA TRP A 140 -20.36 15.14 -23.76
C TRP A 140 -20.63 13.90 -24.62
N CYS A 141 -21.82 13.31 -24.53
CA CYS A 141 -22.19 12.17 -25.38
C CYS A 141 -22.13 12.54 -26.86
N HIS A 142 -22.66 13.70 -27.27
CA HIS A 142 -22.60 14.15 -28.67
C HIS A 142 -21.17 14.43 -29.16
N THR A 143 -20.33 15.01 -28.31
CA THR A 143 -18.94 15.35 -28.63
C THR A 143 -17.99 14.15 -28.61
N SER A 144 -18.36 13.02 -28.00
CA SER A 144 -17.53 11.81 -27.93
C SER A 144 -17.83 10.79 -29.02
N THR A 145 -18.96 10.94 -29.73
CA THR A 145 -19.35 10.12 -30.90
C THR A 145 -19.01 10.74 -32.26
N SER A 146 -18.53 11.97 -32.28
CA SER A 146 -18.05 12.65 -33.50
C SER A 146 -16.54 12.46 -33.65
#